data_AF-A0A6M1NPE3-F1
#
_entry.id   AF-A0A6M1NPE3-F1
#
_cell.length_a   1.000
_cell.length_b   1.000
_cell.length_c   1.000
_cell.angle_alpha   90.00
_cell.angle_beta   90.00
_cell.angle_gamma   90.00
#
_symmetry.space_group_name_H-M   'P 1'
#
loop_
_entity.id
_entity.type
_entity.pdbx_description
1 polymer ?
#
loop_
_entity_poly.entity_id
_entity_poly.type
_entity_poly.pdbx_seq_one_letter_code
_entity_poly.pdbx_strand_id
1 'polypeptide(L)'
;MKNLIDKFIKQNEIILCFLESKGHDYEQVDTIIPAYVDFLNQTSFNVALGTEFANLLQLSNDKNIYEKFELTDIKNLFLSFLKVQNYNLETYLEAACFEWNVMDNKEIATSIANEGIQRAKDKIEELQQLLKSINNE
;
A
#
# COMPACT_ATOMS: atom_id res chain seq x y z
N MET A 1 -11.69 -3.49 -26.74
CA MET A 1 -11.96 -3.65 -25.28
C MET A 1 -11.50 -4.98 -24.73
N LYS A 2 -11.93 -6.15 -25.24
CA LYS A 2 -11.49 -7.47 -24.74
C LYS A 2 -9.96 -7.61 -24.59
N ASN A 3 -9.21 -7.35 -25.66
CA ASN A 3 -7.74 -7.40 -25.62
C ASN A 3 -7.09 -6.44 -24.61
N LEU A 4 -7.75 -5.34 -24.26
CA LEU A 4 -7.25 -4.40 -23.24
C LEU A 4 -7.49 -4.97 -21.83
N ILE A 5 -8.66 -5.57 -21.59
CA ILE A 5 -9.00 -6.25 -20.34
C ILE A 5 -8.03 -7.42 -20.10
N ASP A 6 -7.77 -8.24 -21.11
CA ASP A 6 -6.85 -9.37 -21.00
C ASP A 6 -5.42 -8.91 -20.66
N LYS A 7 -4.97 -7.80 -21.26
CA LYS A 7 -3.67 -7.19 -20.94
C LYS A 7 -3.63 -6.65 -19.51
N PHE A 8 -4.71 -6.04 -19.03
CA PHE A 8 -4.81 -5.54 -17.66
C PHE A 8 -4.74 -6.68 -16.64
N ILE A 9 -5.48 -7.77 -16.88
CA ILE A 9 -5.45 -8.98 -16.04
C ILE A 9 -4.02 -9.55 -15.98
N LYS A 10 -3.38 -9.72 -17.14
CA LYS A 10 -2.00 -10.20 -17.20
C LYS A 10 -1.02 -9.30 -16.46
N GLN A 11 -1.23 -7.98 -16.51
CA GLN A 11 -0.39 -7.04 -15.77
C GLN A 11 -0.54 -7.23 -14.24
N ASN A 12 -1.77 -7.48 -13.76
CA ASN A 12 -2.00 -7.78 -12.35
C ASN A 12 -1.32 -9.09 -11.93
N GLU A 13 -1.36 -10.12 -12.76
CA GLU A 13 -0.65 -11.38 -12.52
C GLU A 13 0.87 -11.15 -12.38
N ILE A 14 1.45 -10.35 -13.26
CA ILE A 14 2.88 -9.98 -13.20
C ILE A 14 3.22 -9.26 -11.88
N ILE A 15 2.36 -8.34 -11.44
CA ILE A 15 2.52 -7.62 -10.17
C ILE A 15 2.46 -8.58 -8.98
N LEU A 16 1.46 -9.48 -8.96
CA LEU A 16 1.32 -10.48 -7.90
C LEU A 16 2.54 -11.40 -7.83
N CYS A 17 3.00 -11.92 -8.97
CA CYS A 17 4.21 -12.76 -9.00
C CYS A 17 5.44 -12.03 -8.48
N PHE A 18 5.58 -10.73 -8.75
CA PHE A 18 6.67 -9.93 -8.19
C PHE A 18 6.58 -9.80 -6.67
N LEU A 19 5.39 -9.49 -6.14
CA LEU A 19 5.15 -9.39 -4.70
C LEU A 19 5.45 -10.71 -3.98
N GLU A 20 4.95 -11.83 -4.52
CA GLU A 20 5.13 -13.17 -3.93
C GLU A 20 6.57 -13.68 -3.99
N SER A 21 7.30 -13.37 -5.06
CA SER A 21 8.65 -13.93 -5.27
C SER A 21 9.77 -13.11 -4.64
N LYS A 22 9.53 -11.80 -4.50
CA LYS A 22 10.55 -10.84 -4.09
C LYS A 22 9.98 -9.86 -3.08
N GLY A 23 8.82 -9.27 -3.35
CA GLY A 23 8.30 -8.10 -2.64
C GLY A 23 8.22 -8.16 -1.11
N HIS A 24 8.27 -9.34 -0.50
CA HIS A 24 8.23 -9.53 0.96
C HIS A 24 9.56 -10.01 1.59
N ASP A 25 10.69 -9.95 0.87
CA ASP A 25 12.00 -10.32 1.43
C ASP A 25 12.55 -9.20 2.33
N TYR A 26 12.00 -9.11 3.53
CA TYR A 26 12.41 -8.17 4.58
C TYR A 26 13.76 -8.52 5.24
N GLU A 27 14.37 -9.65 4.88
CA GLU A 27 15.69 -10.03 5.39
C GLU A 27 16.82 -9.42 4.53
N GLN A 28 16.53 -9.08 3.26
CA GLN A 28 17.49 -8.52 2.30
C GLN A 28 17.03 -7.18 1.70
N VAL A 29 16.46 -6.31 2.53
CA VAL A 29 15.85 -5.02 2.12
C VAL A 29 16.76 -4.16 1.24
N ASP A 30 18.03 -4.01 1.60
CA ASP A 30 18.95 -3.15 0.84
C ASP A 30 19.24 -3.72 -0.57
N THR A 31 19.16 -5.03 -0.74
CA THR A 31 19.32 -5.71 -2.02
C THR A 31 18.06 -5.59 -2.88
N ILE A 32 16.88 -5.53 -2.26
CA ILE A 32 15.61 -5.59 -2.99
C ILE A 32 15.09 -4.24 -3.45
N ILE A 33 15.35 -3.17 -2.70
CA ILE A 33 14.88 -1.81 -3.03
C ILE A 33 15.22 -1.42 -4.48
N PRO A 34 16.43 -1.62 -5.02
CA PRO A 34 16.73 -1.31 -6.42
C PRO A 34 15.86 -2.06 -7.42
N ALA A 35 15.65 -3.37 -7.19
CA ALA A 35 14.78 -4.18 -8.05
C ALA A 35 13.31 -3.71 -7.97
N TYR A 36 12.89 -3.27 -6.80
CA TYR A 36 11.56 -2.70 -6.57
C TYR A 36 11.36 -1.38 -7.33
N VAL A 37 12.36 -0.49 -7.29
CA VAL A 37 12.35 0.78 -8.04
C VAL A 37 12.27 0.53 -9.55
N ASP A 38 13.07 -0.40 -10.08
CA ASP A 38 13.02 -0.77 -11.49
C ASP A 38 11.62 -1.29 -11.88
N PHE A 39 11.02 -2.11 -11.03
CA PHE A 39 9.69 -2.66 -11.26
C PHE A 39 8.59 -1.60 -11.17
N LEU A 40 8.68 -0.65 -10.25
CA LEU A 40 7.78 0.51 -10.17
C LEU A 40 7.82 1.32 -11.48
N ASN A 41 9.01 1.58 -12.03
CA ASN A 41 9.15 2.29 -13.31
C ASN A 41 8.49 1.51 -14.47
N GLN A 42 8.69 0.19 -14.53
CA GLN A 42 8.09 -0.67 -15.57
C GLN A 42 6.57 -0.74 -15.48
N THR A 43 6.02 -0.68 -14.27
CA THR A 43 4.58 -0.76 -14.00
C THR A 43 3.90 0.61 -13.99
N SER A 44 4.62 1.67 -14.34
CA SER A 44 4.13 3.06 -14.30
C SER A 44 3.60 3.44 -12.92
N PHE A 45 4.33 3.07 -11.87
CA PHE A 45 4.02 3.31 -10.45
C PHE A 45 2.65 2.76 -10.05
N ASN A 46 2.40 1.49 -10.39
CA ASN A 46 1.15 0.86 -9.99
C ASN A 46 1.00 0.88 -8.46
N VAL A 47 -0.08 1.49 -8.00
CA VAL A 47 -0.33 1.75 -6.58
C VAL A 47 -0.44 0.48 -5.73
N ALA A 48 -0.74 -0.68 -6.33
CA ALA A 48 -0.76 -1.96 -5.61
C ALA A 48 0.61 -2.32 -4.99
N LEU A 49 1.70 -1.74 -5.51
CA LEU A 49 3.06 -1.92 -5.02
C LEU A 49 3.46 -0.87 -3.96
N GLY A 50 2.63 0.15 -3.75
CA GLY A 50 2.99 1.35 -3.01
C GLY A 50 3.25 1.10 -1.52
N THR A 51 2.29 0.46 -0.84
CA THR A 51 2.38 0.19 0.61
C THR A 51 3.62 -0.65 0.93
N GLU A 52 3.84 -1.72 0.18
CA GLU A 52 4.99 -2.60 0.37
C GLU A 52 6.32 -1.87 0.14
N PHE A 53 6.41 -1.05 -0.91
CA PHE A 53 7.59 -0.21 -1.14
C PHE A 53 7.85 0.75 0.03
N ALA A 54 6.81 1.41 0.54
CA ALA A 54 6.94 2.29 1.70
C ALA A 54 7.41 1.55 2.95
N ASN A 55 7.00 0.29 3.13
CA ASN A 55 7.47 -0.56 4.23
C ASN A 55 8.94 -0.96 4.07
N LEU A 56 9.36 -1.33 2.87
CA LEU A 56 10.78 -1.62 2.59
C LEU A 56 11.67 -0.40 2.85
N LEU A 57 11.24 0.81 2.48
CA LEU A 57 12.00 2.03 2.75
C LEU A 57 12.21 2.29 4.24
N GLN A 58 11.29 1.88 5.12
CA GLN A 58 11.43 2.03 6.58
C GLN A 58 12.45 1.04 7.18
N LEU A 59 12.66 -0.10 6.52
CA LEU A 59 13.46 -1.22 7.03
C LEU A 59 14.88 -1.28 6.47
N SER A 60 15.21 -0.41 5.50
CA SER A 60 16.56 -0.35 4.94
C SER A 60 17.59 -0.05 6.03
N ASN A 61 18.80 -0.58 5.92
CA ASN A 61 19.90 -0.21 6.82
C ASN A 61 21.03 0.52 6.07
N ASP A 62 20.90 0.63 4.75
CA ASP A 62 21.85 1.35 3.91
C ASP A 62 21.72 2.86 4.10
N LYS A 63 22.66 3.42 4.87
CA LYS A 63 22.79 4.85 5.11
C LYS A 63 22.85 5.68 3.81
N ASN A 64 23.28 5.11 2.67
CA ASN A 64 23.34 5.81 1.39
C ASN A 64 21.98 5.84 0.65
N ILE A 65 21.05 4.94 0.98
CA ILE A 65 19.67 4.97 0.46
C ILE A 65 18.88 6.09 1.15
N TYR A 66 19.11 6.29 2.45
CA TYR A 66 18.49 7.37 3.25
C TYR A 66 19.03 8.77 2.95
N GLU A 67 20.23 8.90 2.38
CA GLU A 67 20.71 10.20 1.89
C GLU A 67 19.89 10.73 0.69
N LYS A 68 18.92 9.94 0.19
CA LYS A 68 18.07 10.29 -0.95
C LYS A 68 16.61 10.62 -0.58
N PHE A 69 16.18 10.33 0.66
CA PHE A 69 14.81 10.63 1.10
C PHE A 69 14.72 10.82 2.61
N GLU A 70 13.76 11.61 3.06
CA GLU A 70 13.46 11.83 4.47
C GLU A 70 12.26 10.99 4.92
N LEU A 71 12.10 10.78 6.23
CA LEU A 71 10.87 10.16 6.78
C LEU A 71 9.60 10.93 6.39
N THR A 72 9.72 12.26 6.17
CA THR A 72 8.65 13.10 5.64
C THR A 72 8.22 12.68 4.23
N ASP A 73 9.11 12.13 3.41
CA ASP A 73 8.76 11.62 2.08
C ASP A 73 7.94 10.34 2.18
N ILE A 74 8.29 9.43 3.07
CA ILE A 74 7.50 8.21 3.36
C ILE A 74 6.11 8.61 3.88
N LYS A 75 6.03 9.59 4.78
CA LYS A 75 4.75 10.16 5.21
C LYS A 75 3.90 10.65 4.04
N ASN A 76 4.48 11.49 3.18
CA ASN A 76 3.78 12.04 2.02
C ASN A 76 3.33 10.93 1.06
N LEU A 77 4.13 9.87 0.92
CA LEU A 77 3.82 8.70 0.14
C LEU A 77 2.59 7.96 0.70
N PHE A 78 2.55 7.65 1.99
CA PHE A 78 1.38 7.07 2.64
C PHE A 78 0.13 7.95 2.49
N LEU A 79 0.25 9.26 2.71
CA LEU A 79 -0.88 10.18 2.53
C LEU A 79 -1.38 10.22 1.08
N SER A 80 -0.50 9.98 0.11
CA SER A 80 -0.90 9.85 -1.30
C SER A 80 -1.72 8.58 -1.53
N PHE A 81 -1.32 7.46 -0.94
CA PHE A 81 -2.02 6.17 -1.05
C PHE A 81 -3.41 6.24 -0.44
N LEU A 82 -3.56 6.86 0.73
CA LEU A 82 -4.86 7.04 1.38
C LEU A 82 -5.85 7.82 0.50
N LYS A 83 -5.37 8.72 -0.37
CA LYS A 83 -6.22 9.46 -1.32
C LYS A 83 -6.67 8.59 -2.49
N VAL A 84 -5.78 7.78 -3.04
CA VAL A 84 -6.05 6.99 -4.27
C VAL A 84 -6.64 5.61 -3.99
N GLN A 85 -6.40 5.06 -2.80
CA GLN A 85 -6.88 3.76 -2.32
C GLN A 85 -7.66 3.95 -1.01
N ASN A 86 -8.63 4.87 -1.00
CA ASN A 86 -9.34 5.30 0.20
C ASN A 86 -10.17 4.22 0.94
N TYR A 87 -10.29 3.01 0.40
CA TYR A 87 -10.90 1.84 1.05
C TYR A 87 -9.90 0.68 1.27
N ASN A 88 -8.62 0.85 0.97
CA ASN A 88 -7.59 -0.14 1.26
C ASN A 88 -7.20 -0.06 2.74
N LEU A 89 -7.78 -0.94 3.57
CA LEU A 89 -7.58 -0.95 5.01
C LEU A 89 -6.13 -1.22 5.42
N GLU A 90 -5.39 -1.98 4.61
CA GLU A 90 -3.96 -2.24 4.84
C GLU A 90 -3.17 -0.93 4.82
N THR A 91 -3.42 -0.07 3.84
CA THR A 91 -2.76 1.24 3.76
C THR A 91 -3.05 2.11 5.00
N TYR A 92 -4.27 2.08 5.55
CA TYR A 92 -4.59 2.81 6.79
C TYR A 92 -3.84 2.23 7.98
N LEU A 93 -3.76 0.90 8.08
CA LEU A 93 -3.04 0.23 9.15
C LEU A 93 -1.55 0.59 9.12
N GLU A 94 -0.91 0.41 7.97
CA GLU A 94 0.52 0.66 7.80
C GLU A 94 0.86 2.15 7.99
N ALA A 95 0.05 3.07 7.46
CA ALA A 95 0.24 4.50 7.67
C ALA A 95 0.10 4.91 9.15
N ALA A 96 -0.86 4.33 9.87
CA ALA A 96 -1.02 4.58 11.30
C ALA A 96 0.15 3.98 12.11
N CYS A 97 0.59 2.78 11.77
CA CYS A 97 1.76 2.14 12.36
C CYS A 97 3.04 2.97 12.14
N PHE A 98 3.24 3.51 10.93
CA PHE A 98 4.36 4.38 10.62
C PHE A 98 4.33 5.67 11.47
N GLU A 99 3.19 6.37 11.49
CA GLU A 99 3.07 7.61 12.28
C GLU A 99 3.27 7.36 13.78
N TRP A 100 2.82 6.20 14.30
CA TRP A 100 2.98 5.85 15.70
C TRP A 100 4.41 5.40 16.06
N ASN A 101 4.93 4.39 15.36
CA ASN A 101 6.17 3.72 15.73
C ASN A 101 7.43 4.43 15.20
N VAL A 102 7.32 5.17 14.10
CA VAL A 102 8.48 5.79 13.43
C VAL A 102 8.49 7.31 13.64
N MET A 103 7.34 7.97 13.48
CA MET A 103 7.24 9.43 13.61
C MET A 103 6.92 9.91 15.04
N ASP A 104 6.62 9.00 15.97
CA ASP A 104 6.16 9.29 17.35
C ASP A 104 4.97 10.27 17.38
N ASN A 105 4.06 10.17 16.40
CA ASN A 105 2.93 11.04 16.22
C ASN A 105 1.61 10.35 16.53
N LYS A 106 1.31 10.25 17.83
CA LYS A 106 0.08 9.63 18.34
C LYS A 106 -1.21 10.20 17.76
N GLU A 107 -1.27 11.52 17.62
CA GLU A 107 -2.49 12.21 17.19
C GLU A 107 -2.83 11.84 15.75
N ILE A 108 -1.85 11.92 14.86
CA ILE A 108 -2.04 11.56 13.44
C ILE A 108 -2.31 10.05 13.30
N ALA A 109 -1.54 9.19 13.98
CA ALA A 109 -1.77 7.75 13.95
C ALA A 109 -3.21 7.38 14.37
N THR A 110 -3.70 8.01 15.44
CA THR A 110 -5.08 7.81 15.93
C THR A 110 -6.10 8.30 14.90
N SER A 111 -5.86 9.46 14.28
CA SER A 111 -6.74 10.00 13.24
C SER A 111 -6.84 9.06 12.03
N ILE A 112 -5.70 8.57 11.53
CA ILE A 112 -5.65 7.64 10.38
C ILE A 112 -6.36 6.33 10.72
N ALA A 113 -6.09 5.75 11.89
CA ALA A 113 -6.74 4.50 12.32
C ALA A 113 -8.26 4.66 12.45
N ASN A 114 -8.74 5.78 13.01
CA ASN A 114 -10.17 6.06 13.11
C ASN A 114 -10.82 6.21 11.73
N GLU A 115 -10.15 6.88 10.78
CA GLU A 115 -10.64 6.97 9.40
C GLU A 115 -10.74 5.57 8.76
N GLY A 116 -9.70 4.75 8.87
CA GLY A 116 -9.70 3.37 8.35
C GLY A 116 -10.84 2.53 8.93
N ILE A 117 -11.08 2.62 10.24
CA ILE A 117 -12.22 1.96 10.92
C ILE A 117 -13.55 2.45 10.33
N GLN A 118 -13.70 3.75 10.09
CA GLN A 118 -14.93 4.29 9.50
C GLN A 118 -15.14 3.77 8.08
N ARG A 119 -14.11 3.78 7.23
CA ARG A 119 -14.17 3.21 5.87
C ARG A 119 -14.56 1.74 5.86
N ALA A 120 -14.03 0.96 6.81
CA ALA A 120 -14.40 -0.45 6.97
C ALA A 120 -15.88 -0.62 7.31
N LYS A 121 -16.40 0.19 8.25
CA LYS A 121 -17.83 0.15 8.63
C LYS A 121 -18.73 0.49 7.44
N ASP A 122 -18.40 1.54 6.69
CA ASP A 122 -19.16 1.95 5.52
C ASP A 122 -19.27 0.80 4.50
N LYS A 123 -18.15 0.12 4.21
CA LYS A 123 -18.15 -1.02 3.27
C LYS A 123 -18.84 -2.27 3.80
N ILE A 124 -18.77 -2.53 5.10
CA ILE A 124 -19.54 -3.61 5.74
C ILE A 124 -21.03 -3.35 5.57
N GLU A 125 -21.49 -2.12 5.78
CA GLU A 125 -22.90 -1.76 5.58
C GLU A 125 -23.35 -1.97 4.14
N GLU A 126 -22.56 -1.50 3.15
CA GLU A 126 -22.84 -1.72 1.73
C GLU A 126 -22.97 -3.21 1.39
N LEU A 127 -22.04 -4.04 1.87
CA LEU A 127 -22.07 -5.50 1.66
C LEU A 127 -23.30 -6.15 2.31
N GLN A 128 -23.68 -5.72 3.50
CA GLN A 128 -24.88 -6.21 4.18
C GLN A 128 -26.16 -5.85 3.42
N GLN A 129 -26.24 -4.64 2.86
CA GLN A 129 -27.37 -4.21 2.03
C GLN A 129 -27.44 -5.03 0.73
N LEU A 130 -26.30 -5.30 0.09
CA LEU A 130 -26.22 -6.16 -1.08
C LEU A 130 -26.70 -7.59 -0.76
N LEU A 131 -26.23 -8.19 0.34
CA LEU A 131 -26.66 -9.52 0.77
C LEU A 131 -28.17 -9.60 1.03
N LYS A 132 -28.76 -8.56 1.66
CA LYS A 132 -30.21 -8.48 1.82
C LYS A 132 -30.93 -8.47 0.48
N SER A 133 -30.39 -7.77 -0.51
CA SER A 133 -30.97 -7.69 -1.86
C SER A 133 -30.91 -9.04 -2.56
N ILE A 134 -29.75 -9.72 -2.53
CA ILE A 134 -29.55 -11.06 -3.10
C ILE A 134 -30.49 -12.10 -2.45
N ASN A 135 -30.69 -12.04 -1.13
CA ASN A 135 -31.51 -13.01 -0.42
C ASN A 135 -33.02 -12.75 -0.50
N ASN A 136 -33.44 -11.59 -1.01
CA ASN A 136 -34.85 -11.22 -1.19
C ASN A 136 -35.31 -11.36 -2.66
N GLU A 137 -34.43 -11.83 -3.55
CA GLU A 137 -34.75 -12.35 -4.90
C GLU A 137 -35.09 -13.84 -4.84
#